data_AF-A0A0Q4UWY8-F1
#
_entry.id   AF-A0A0Q4UWY8-F1
#
_cell.length_a   1.000
_cell.length_b   1.000
_cell.length_c   1.000
_cell.angle_alpha   90.00
_cell.angle_beta   90.00
_cell.angle_gamma   90.00
#
_symmetry.space_group_name_H-M   'P 1'
#
loop_
_entity.id
_entity.type
_entity.pdbx_description
1 polymer ?
#
loop_
_entity_poly.entity_id
_entity_poly.type
_entity_poly.pdbx_seq_one_letter_code
_entity_poly.pdbx_strand_id
1 'polypeptide(L)'
;MTWLFMAIGVALVVGAALAYAGLWRSWSTHVHPTLVFAWLFGGFAIFGFAFFGAVVDTSAGLVGVVVALLAFVATLVFVALFLFGTPRWFIPRWYRSEGGR
;
A
#
# COMPACT_ATOMS: atom_id res chain seq x y z
N MET A 1 13.52 -3.10 -15.90
CA MET A 1 12.07 -3.24 -15.61
C MET A 1 11.79 -3.21 -14.11
N THR A 2 12.53 -3.96 -13.29
CA THR A 2 12.36 -4.06 -11.83
C THR A 2 12.40 -2.70 -11.10
N TRP A 3 13.30 -1.80 -11.50
CA TRP A 3 13.41 -0.44 -10.96
C TRP A 3 12.16 0.42 -11.15
N LEU A 4 11.46 0.26 -12.27
CA LEU A 4 10.21 0.99 -12.53
C LEU A 4 9.11 0.54 -11.55
N PHE A 5 8.97 -0.78 -11.35
CA PHE A 5 8.01 -1.33 -10.40
C PHE A 5 8.34 -0.95 -8.96
N MET A 6 9.63 -0.91 -8.60
CA MET A 6 10.03 -0.37 -7.30
C MET A 6 9.61 1.09 -7.12
N ALA A 7 9.88 1.95 -8.11
CA ALA A 7 9.51 3.37 -8.05
C ALA A 7 7.99 3.55 -7.95
N ILE A 8 7.22 2.81 -8.73
CA ILE A 8 5.75 2.81 -8.67
C ILE A 8 5.27 2.33 -7.30
N GLY A 9 5.78 1.20 -6.81
CA GLY A 9 5.42 0.64 -5.51
C GLY A 9 5.72 1.61 -4.36
N VAL A 10 6.89 2.24 -4.37
CA VAL A 10 7.27 3.27 -3.38
C VAL A 10 6.36 4.48 -3.48
N ALA A 11 6.09 5.00 -4.68
CA ALA A 11 5.21 6.15 -4.85
C ALA A 11 3.80 5.88 -4.31
N LEU A 12 3.28 4.69 -4.57
CA LEU A 12 1.98 4.24 -4.05
C LEU A 12 1.99 4.13 -2.52
N VAL A 13 3.00 3.48 -1.93
CA VAL A 13 3.12 3.32 -0.48
C VAL A 13 3.26 4.67 0.22
N VAL A 14 4.16 5.52 -0.27
CA VAL A 14 4.42 6.84 0.32
C VAL A 14 3.20 7.74 0.16
N GLY A 15 2.61 7.81 -1.03
CA GLY A 15 1.40 8.60 -1.27
C GLY A 15 0.25 8.16 -0.37
N ALA A 16 -0.01 6.85 -0.30
CA ALA A 16 -1.05 6.30 0.57
C ALA A 16 -0.76 6.50 2.06
N ALA A 17 0.50 6.38 2.50
CA ALA A 17 0.90 6.60 3.88
C ALA A 17 0.76 8.08 4.29
N LEU A 18 1.15 9.02 3.41
CA LEU A 18 0.99 10.45 3.65
C LEU A 18 -0.49 10.84 3.72
N ALA A 19 -1.31 10.27 2.83
CA ALA A 19 -2.75 10.42 2.87
C ALA A 19 -3.31 9.82 4.17
N TYR A 20 -2.90 8.61 4.56
CA TYR A 20 -3.34 7.94 5.79
C TYR A 20 -2.92 8.66 7.08
N ALA A 21 -1.76 9.30 7.10
CA ALA A 21 -1.30 10.13 8.22
C ALA A 21 -2.03 11.48 8.31
N GLY A 22 -2.82 11.84 7.29
CA GLY A 22 -3.45 13.15 7.19
C GLY A 22 -2.43 14.28 6.96
N LEU A 23 -1.24 13.94 6.42
CA LEU A 23 -0.23 14.91 5.99
C LEU A 23 -0.55 15.49 4.60
N TRP A 24 -1.33 14.75 3.80
CA TRP A 24 -1.79 15.18 2.47
C TRP A 24 -3.31 15.38 2.43
N ARG A 25 -3.83 16.25 3.31
CA ARG A 25 -5.28 16.45 3.49
C ARG A 25 -6.02 16.89 2.23
N SER A 26 -5.41 17.77 1.44
CA SER A 26 -6.02 18.32 0.21
C SER A 26 -6.38 17.25 -0.82
N TRP A 27 -5.63 16.15 -0.85
CA TRP A 27 -5.89 15.02 -1.73
C TRP A 27 -6.82 14.00 -1.07
N SER A 28 -6.62 13.70 0.23
CA SER A 28 -7.45 12.72 0.95
C SER A 28 -8.92 13.12 1.05
N THR A 29 -9.26 14.40 1.03
CA THR A 29 -10.67 14.87 1.03
C THR A 29 -11.42 14.51 -0.27
N HIS A 30 -10.70 14.28 -1.36
CA HIS A 30 -11.27 14.01 -2.69
C HIS A 30 -11.24 12.52 -3.07
N VAL A 31 -10.62 11.66 -2.25
CA VAL A 31 -10.38 10.26 -2.55
C VAL A 31 -11.14 9.39 -1.56
N HIS A 32 -11.81 8.35 -2.05
CA HIS A 32 -12.52 7.43 -1.17
C HIS A 32 -11.51 6.67 -0.29
N PRO A 33 -11.72 6.58 1.04
CA PRO A 33 -10.72 6.01 1.94
C PRO A 33 -10.35 4.56 1.57
N THR A 34 -11.31 3.80 1.03
CA THR A 34 -11.08 2.43 0.57
C THR A 34 -9.99 2.31 -0.50
N LEU A 35 -9.85 3.33 -1.36
CA LEU A 35 -8.80 3.39 -2.36
C LEU A 35 -7.45 3.64 -1.69
N VAL A 36 -7.35 4.58 -0.74
CA VAL A 36 -6.07 4.87 -0.06
C VAL A 36 -5.47 3.61 0.57
N PHE A 37 -6.29 2.79 1.25
CA PHE A 37 -5.80 1.54 1.84
C PHE A 37 -5.42 0.51 0.80
N ALA A 38 -6.24 0.31 -0.22
CA ALA A 38 -5.93 -0.62 -1.30
C ALA A 38 -4.60 -0.23 -1.98
N TRP A 39 -4.35 1.06 -2.19
CA TRP A 39 -3.12 1.56 -2.81
C TRP A 39 -1.90 1.37 -1.91
N LEU A 40 -2.05 1.47 -0.60
CA LEU A 40 -0.97 1.17 0.36
C LEU A 40 -0.50 -0.28 0.24
N PHE A 41 -1.43 -1.23 0.34
CA PHE A 41 -1.10 -2.66 0.30
C PHE A 41 -0.70 -3.13 -1.11
N GLY A 42 -1.36 -2.60 -2.15
CA GLY A 42 -1.00 -2.85 -3.54
C GLY A 42 0.38 -2.29 -3.89
N GLY A 43 0.71 -1.08 -3.44
CA GLY A 43 2.03 -0.49 -3.58
C GLY A 43 3.12 -1.32 -2.91
N PHE A 44 2.86 -1.80 -1.69
CA PHE A 44 3.79 -2.66 -0.96
C PHE A 44 3.98 -4.01 -1.66
N ALA A 45 2.91 -4.60 -2.21
CA ALA A 45 2.99 -5.82 -2.99
C ALA A 45 3.88 -5.65 -4.24
N ILE A 46 3.62 -4.59 -5.04
CA ILE A 46 4.41 -4.29 -6.23
C ILE A 46 5.88 -4.07 -5.88
N PHE A 47 6.16 -3.26 -4.85
CA PHE A 47 7.51 -3.00 -4.37
C PHE A 47 8.18 -4.30 -3.90
N GLY A 48 7.51 -5.10 -3.08
CA GLY A 48 8.10 -6.28 -2.47
C GLY A 48 8.43 -7.39 -3.46
N PHE A 49 7.58 -7.63 -4.47
CA PHE A 49 7.89 -8.56 -5.54
C PHE A 49 9.01 -8.05 -6.45
N ALA A 50 9.02 -6.75 -6.76
CA ALA A 50 10.13 -6.16 -7.52
C ALA A 50 11.44 -6.22 -6.72
N PHE A 51 11.40 -5.97 -5.42
CA PHE A 51 12.56 -6.11 -4.53
C PHE A 51 13.09 -7.53 -4.53
N PHE A 52 12.23 -8.53 -4.33
CA PHE A 52 12.62 -9.92 -4.40
C PHE A 52 13.28 -10.27 -5.74
N GLY A 53 12.64 -9.91 -6.86
CA GLY A 53 13.20 -10.16 -8.19
C GLY A 53 14.55 -9.47 -8.44
N ALA A 54 14.86 -8.38 -7.73
CA ALA A 54 16.16 -7.71 -7.82
C ALA A 54 17.26 -8.36 -6.99
N VAL A 55 16.90 -9.07 -5.91
CA VAL A 55 17.88 -9.57 -4.92
C VAL A 55 17.94 -11.10 -4.81
N VAL A 56 17.06 -11.84 -5.50
CA VAL A 56 16.95 -13.31 -5.38
C VAL A 56 18.26 -14.05 -5.66
N ASP A 57 19.04 -13.59 -6.65
CA ASP A 57 20.32 -14.21 -7.04
C ASP A 57 21.53 -13.62 -6.28
N THR A 58 21.28 -12.81 -5.25
CA THR A 58 22.33 -12.17 -4.45
C THR A 58 22.46 -12.80 -3.07
N SER A 59 23.48 -12.42 -2.31
CA SER A 59 23.61 -12.80 -0.90
C SER A 59 22.44 -12.33 -0.03
N ALA A 60 21.64 -11.37 -0.49
CA ALA A 60 20.44 -10.89 0.17
C ALA A 60 19.15 -11.67 -0.20
N GLY A 61 19.26 -12.77 -0.96
CA GLY A 61 18.10 -13.53 -1.44
C GLY A 61 17.14 -13.97 -0.32
N LEU A 62 17.64 -14.35 0.86
CA LEU A 62 16.80 -14.74 2.00
C LEU A 62 15.97 -13.58 2.54
N VAL A 63 16.52 -12.36 2.58
CA VAL A 63 15.76 -11.14 2.90
C VAL A 63 14.70 -10.90 1.84
N GLY A 64 15.06 -11.09 0.57
CA GLY A 64 14.12 -11.03 -0.55
C GLY A 64 12.92 -11.98 -0.37
N VAL A 65 13.16 -13.23 0.06
CA VAL A 65 12.08 -14.22 0.31
C VAL A 65 11.13 -13.73 1.40
N VAL A 66 11.65 -13.21 2.51
CA VAL A 66 10.81 -12.64 3.58
C VAL A 66 9.97 -11.48 3.07
N VAL A 67 10.57 -10.57 2.28
CA VAL A 67 9.85 -9.45 1.66
C VAL A 67 8.79 -9.94 0.66
N ALA A 68 9.07 -10.98 -0.12
CA ALA A 68 8.10 -11.59 -1.03
C ALA A 68 6.91 -12.21 -0.30
N LEU A 69 7.13 -12.85 0.85
CA LEU A 69 6.05 -13.38 1.69
C LEU A 69 5.17 -12.26 2.24
N LEU A 70 5.77 -11.16 2.70
CA LEU A 70 5.02 -9.97 3.12
C LEU A 70 4.26 -9.34 1.94
N ALA A 71 4.85 -9.30 0.75
CA ALA A 71 4.21 -8.81 -0.47
C ALA A 71 3.01 -9.67 -0.87
N PHE A 72 3.12 -10.99 -0.72
CA PHE A 72 2.03 -11.93 -0.93
C PHE A 72 0.88 -11.67 0.05
N VAL A 73 1.17 -11.55 1.34
CA VAL A 73 0.16 -11.19 2.35
C VAL A 73 -0.48 -9.84 2.04
N ALA A 74 0.31 -8.83 1.67
CA ALA A 74 -0.20 -7.53 1.26
C ALA A 74 -1.10 -7.62 0.02
N THR A 75 -0.81 -8.52 -0.92
CA THR A 75 -1.68 -8.77 -2.08
C THR A 75 -3.03 -9.34 -1.64
N LEU A 76 -3.04 -10.30 -0.70
CA LEU A 76 -4.28 -10.84 -0.15
C LEU A 76 -5.10 -9.75 0.55
N VAL A 77 -4.45 -8.90 1.35
CA VAL A 77 -5.11 -7.77 2.01
C VAL A 77 -5.64 -6.77 1.00
N PHE A 78 -4.87 -6.44 -0.05
CA PHE A 78 -5.31 -5.59 -1.15
C PHE A 78 -6.58 -6.12 -1.80
N VAL A 79 -6.58 -7.40 -2.19
CA VAL A 79 -7.75 -8.04 -2.81
C VAL A 79 -8.95 -8.05 -1.86
N ALA A 80 -8.75 -8.38 -0.59
CA ALA A 80 -9.81 -8.37 0.41
C ALA A 80 -10.42 -6.97 0.60
N LEU A 81 -9.58 -5.94 0.71
CA LEU A 81 -10.05 -4.55 0.85
C LEU A 81 -10.71 -4.04 -0.43
N PHE A 82 -10.28 -4.49 -1.60
CA PHE A 82 -10.87 -4.13 -2.88
C PHE A 82 -12.26 -4.76 -3.05
N LEU A 83 -12.43 -6.03 -2.66
CA LEU A 83 -13.69 -6.76 -2.81
C LEU A 83 -14.71 -6.44 -1.71
N PHE A 84 -14.26 -6.35 -0.46
CA PHE A 84 -15.15 -6.20 0.70
C PHE A 84 -15.21 -4.76 1.25
N GLY A 85 -14.39 -3.86 0.70
CA GLY A 85 -14.21 -2.52 1.23
C GLY A 85 -13.38 -2.48 2.51
N THR A 86 -13.05 -1.27 2.96
CA THR A 86 -12.26 -1.07 4.18
C THR A 86 -13.15 -1.04 5.42
N PRO A 87 -12.85 -1.84 6.45
CA PRO A 87 -13.59 -1.79 7.70
C PRO A 87 -13.51 -0.42 8.38
N ARG A 88 -14.61 0.02 9.01
CA ARG A 88 -14.70 1.33 9.68
C ARG A 88 -13.67 1.55 10.79
N TRP A 89 -13.17 0.48 11.41
CA TRP A 89 -12.14 0.55 12.45
C TRP A 89 -10.74 0.79 11.89
N PHE A 90 -10.51 0.48 10.61
CA PHE A 90 -9.26 0.77 9.90
C PHE A 90 -9.17 2.24 9.46
N ILE A 91 -10.32 2.91 9.36
CA ILE A 91 -10.42 4.29 8.90
C ILE A 91 -10.14 5.26 10.07
N PRO A 92 -9.11 6.13 9.95
CA PRO A 92 -8.80 7.14 10.96
C PRO A 92 -10.01 8.02 11.28
N ARG A 93 -10.10 8.49 12.53
CA ARG A 93 -11.24 9.32 12.99
C ARG A 93 -11.40 10.61 12.17
N TRP A 94 -10.30 11.18 11.70
CA TRP A 94 -10.30 12.40 10.90
C TRP A 94 -10.90 12.19 9.50
N TYR A 95 -10.83 10.98 8.94
CA TYR A 95 -11.53 10.63 7.69
C TYR A 95 -13.04 10.45 7.90
N ARG A 96 -13.47 10.16 9.14
CA ARG A 96 -14.89 9.98 9.50
C ARG A 96 -15.61 11.29 9.80
N SER A 97 -14.88 12.33 10.21
CA SER A 97 -15.49 13.62 10.59
C SER A 97 -15.93 14.48 9.41
N GLU A 98 -15.46 14.21 8.20
CA GLU A 98 -15.77 15.04 7.01
C GLU A 98 -17.13 14.71 6.38
N GLY A 99 -17.73 13.55 6.68
CA GLY A 99 -19.08 13.19 6.22
C GLY A 99 -20.23 13.73 7.08
N GLY A 100 -19.96 14.61 8.04
CA GLY A 100 -20.92 15.15 9.00
C GLY A 100 -21.32 16.61 8.76
N ARG A 101 -21.09 17.15 7.57
CA ARG A 101 -21.57 18.49 7.15
C ARG A 101 -22.57 18.35 6.02
#